data_AF-A0A3S5J9T0-F1
#
_entry.id   AF-A0A3S5J9T0-F1
#
_cell.length_a   1.000
_cell.length_b   1.000
_cell.length_c   1.000
_cell.angle_alpha   90.00
_cell.angle_beta   90.00
_cell.angle_gamma   90.00
#
_symmetry.space_group_name_H-M   'P 1'
#
loop_
_entity.id
_entity.type
_entity.pdbx_description
1 polymer ?
#
loop_
_entity_poly.entity_id
_entity_poly.type
_entity_poly.pdbx_seq_one_letter_code
_entity_poly.pdbx_strand_id
1 'polypeptide(L)'
;MTELYGETYLPISDDLDIEASIQFTDYDYLDPDTIFKFSAHYQPVENAGLSIVYAKGFRGPNIDELFLGAQTTAAIYTDPC
;
A
#
# COMPACT_ATOMS: atom_id res chain seq x y z
N MET A 1 12.26 -3.62 15.81
CA MET A 1 11.60 -3.00 14.65
C MET A 1 12.29 -1.70 14.25
N THR A 2 12.93 -1.70 13.09
CA THR A 2 13.54 -0.51 12.49
C THR A 2 12.80 -0.20 11.19
N GLU A 3 12.43 1.06 11.01
CA GLU A 3 11.72 1.52 9.81
C GLU A 3 12.44 2.72 9.20
N LEU A 4 12.57 2.71 7.87
CA LEU A 4 13.10 3.81 7.09
C LEU A 4 12.07 4.22 6.04
N TYR A 5 11.65 5.49 6.08
CA TYR A 5 10.75 6.10 5.11
C TYR A 5 11.46 7.22 4.35
N GLY A 6 11.24 7.27 3.04
CA GLY A 6 11.66 8.38 2.21
C GLY A 6 10.60 8.69 1.16
N GLU A 7 10.33 9.98 0.97
CA GLU A 7 9.45 10.48 -0.07
C GLU A 7 10.08 11.64 -0.83
N THR A 8 9.66 11.81 -2.08
CA THR A 8 10.05 12.93 -2.91
C THR A 8 8.89 13.38 -3.76
N TYR A 9 8.76 14.70 -3.90
CA TYR A 9 7.82 15.37 -4.78
C TYR A 9 8.61 16.22 -5.77
N LEU A 10 8.33 16.03 -7.05
CA LEU A 10 9.03 16.63 -8.16
C LEU A 10 8.01 17.32 -9.07
N PRO A 11 7.90 18.66 -9.00
CA PRO A 11 7.14 19.43 -9.97
C PRO A 11 7.96 19.52 -11.26
N ILE A 12 7.54 18.81 -12.31
CA ILE A 12 8.28 18.72 -13.58
C ILE A 12 7.93 19.90 -14.49
N SER A 13 6.66 20.32 -14.48
CA SER A 13 6.13 21.50 -15.18
C SER A 13 4.88 22.00 -14.46
N ASP A 14 4.35 23.15 -14.88
CA ASP A 14 3.11 23.71 -14.32
C ASP A 14 1.91 22.74 -14.38
N ASP A 15 1.93 21.84 -15.37
CA ASP A 15 0.85 20.88 -15.61
C ASP A 15 1.19 19.44 -15.17
N LEU A 16 2.40 19.16 -14.65
CA LEU A 16 2.86 17.78 -14.37
C LEU A 16 3.64 17.69 -13.05
N ASP A 17 3.11 16.86 -12.16
CA ASP A 17 3.73 16.51 -10.88
C ASP A 17 4.03 15.02 -10.80
N ILE A 18 5.17 14.68 -10.19
CA ILE A 18 5.56 13.31 -9.89
C ILE A 18 5.86 13.19 -8.41
N GLU A 19 5.34 12.16 -7.77
CA GLU A 19 5.64 11.80 -6.40
C GLU A 19 6.11 10.34 -6.34
N ALA A 20 7.13 10.09 -5.55
CA ALA A 20 7.61 8.75 -5.27
C ALA A 20 7.92 8.60 -3.78
N SER A 21 7.52 7.47 -3.20
CA SER A 21 7.89 7.13 -1.83
C SER A 21 8.24 5.66 -1.69
N ILE A 22 9.10 5.38 -0.72
CA ILE A 22 9.55 4.05 -0.36
C ILE A 22 9.66 3.94 1.15
N GLN A 23 9.20 2.82 1.68
CA GLN A 23 9.28 2.47 3.08
C GLN A 23 9.87 1.05 3.19
N PHE A 24 10.91 0.94 4.01
CA PHE A 24 11.51 -0.33 4.39
C PHE A 24 11.19 -0.57 5.85
N THR A 25 10.57 -1.71 6.15
CA THR A 25 10.25 -2.08 7.52
C THR A 25 10.83 -3.44 7.85
N ASP A 26 11.67 -3.47 8.89
CA ASP A 26 12.24 -4.70 9.45
C ASP A 26 11.53 -5.03 10.76
N TYR A 27 10.72 -6.08 10.74
CA TYR A 27 9.96 -6.57 11.88
C TYR A 27 10.64 -7.81 12.46
N ASP A 28 10.77 -7.87 13.78
CA ASP A 28 11.45 -9.00 14.46
C ASP A 28 10.68 -10.35 14.33
N TYR A 29 9.42 -10.32 13.86
CA TYR A 29 8.49 -11.46 13.81
C TYR A 29 7.90 -11.72 12.42
N LEU A 30 8.23 -10.91 11.42
CA LEU A 30 7.70 -11.00 10.05
C LEU A 30 8.84 -10.81 9.05
N ASP A 31 8.69 -11.37 7.86
CA ASP A 31 9.64 -11.10 6.78
C ASP A 31 9.69 -9.60 6.48
N PRO A 32 10.88 -9.02 6.27
CA PRO A 32 11.02 -7.62 5.93
C PRO A 32 10.28 -7.33 4.62
N ASP A 33 9.47 -6.27 4.61
CA ASP A 33 8.73 -5.85 3.43
C ASP A 33 9.20 -4.49 2.93
N THR A 34 9.11 -4.31 1.62
CA THR A 34 9.35 -3.04 0.95
C THR A 34 8.04 -2.55 0.34
N ILE A 35 7.60 -1.41 0.84
CA ILE A 35 6.40 -0.70 0.41
C ILE A 35 6.86 0.46 -0.44
N PHE A 36 6.21 0.67 -1.58
CA PHE A 36 6.55 1.77 -2.46
C PHE A 36 5.30 2.33 -3.12
N LYS A 37 5.38 3.61 -3.46
CA LYS A 37 4.34 4.33 -4.21
C LYS A 37 5.03 5.19 -5.25
N PHE A 38 4.46 5.19 -6.43
CA PHE A 38 4.77 6.12 -7.50
C PHE A 38 3.46 6.72 -8.00
N SER A 39 3.39 8.04 -8.11
CA SER A 39 2.23 8.72 -8.68
C SER A 39 2.63 9.85 -9.59
N ALA A 40 1.86 10.02 -10.66
CA ALA A 40 1.97 11.13 -11.58
C ALA A 40 0.60 11.81 -11.72
N HIS A 41 0.60 13.13 -11.66
CA HIS A 41 -0.57 13.97 -11.85
C HIS A 41 -0.33 14.89 -13.04
N TYR A 42 -1.17 14.79 -14.06
CA TYR A 42 -1.05 15.59 -15.29
C TYR A 42 -2.34 16.33 -15.59
N GLN A 43 -2.30 17.65 -15.70
CA GLN A 43 -3.46 18.50 -15.96
C GLN A 43 -3.25 19.38 -17.19
N PRO A 44 -3.49 18.87 -18.41
CA PRO A 44 -3.22 19.62 -19.65
C PRO A 44 -4.11 20.85 -19.86
N VAL A 45 -5.29 20.89 -19.22
CA VAL A 45 -6.27 21.99 -19.31
C VAL A 45 -6.97 22.16 -17.97
N GLU A 46 -7.48 23.36 -17.66
CA GLU A 46 -8.13 23.65 -16.38
C GLU A 46 -9.30 22.72 -16.01
N ASN A 47 -9.97 22.14 -17.01
CA ASN A 47 -11.17 21.32 -16.81
C ASN A 47 -10.93 19.81 -16.94
N ALA A 48 -9.69 19.36 -17.18
CA ALA A 48 -9.40 17.93 -17.31
C ALA A 48 -7.98 17.61 -16.83
N GLY A 49 -7.90 16.61 -15.94
CA GLY A 49 -6.65 16.04 -15.46
C GLY A 49 -6.68 14.52 -15.44
N LEU A 50 -5.49 13.93 -15.42
CA LEU A 50 -5.23 12.51 -15.35
C LEU A 50 -4.29 12.23 -14.18
N SER A 51 -4.66 11.26 -13.34
CA SER A 51 -3.80 10.79 -12.25
C SER A 51 -3.53 9.31 -12.41
N ILE A 52 -2.25 8.94 -12.36
CA ILE A 52 -1.80 7.56 -12.41
C ILE A 52 -1.08 7.26 -11.11
N VAL A 53 -1.47 6.18 -10.44
CA VAL A 53 -0.83 5.73 -9.20
C VAL A 53 -0.49 4.26 -9.33
N TYR A 54 0.76 3.93 -9.03
CA TYR A 54 1.26 2.57 -8.92
C TYR A 54 1.91 2.39 -7.56
N ALA A 55 1.30 1.57 -6.71
CA ALA A 55 1.76 1.39 -5.34
C ALA A 55 1.60 -0.06 -4.89
N LYS A 56 2.51 -0.49 -4.02
CA LYS A 56 2.41 -1.73 -3.26
C LYS A 56 2.02 -1.36 -1.83
N GLY A 57 0.85 -1.82 -1.39
CA GLY A 57 0.41 -1.68 0.00
C GLY A 57 0.85 -2.87 0.86
N PHE A 58 1.03 -2.64 2.15
CA PHE A 58 1.27 -3.67 3.15
C PHE A 58 0.13 -3.74 4.15
N ARG A 59 -0.23 -4.96 4.56
CA ARG A 59 -1.13 -5.22 5.68
C ARG A 59 -0.46 -6.23 6.58
N GLY A 60 0.04 -5.76 7.72
CA GLY A 60 0.51 -6.65 8.77
C GLY A 60 -0.63 -7.56 9.26
N PRO A 61 -0.36 -8.83 9.59
CA PRO A 61 -1.32 -9.70 10.26
C PRO A 61 -1.60 -9.21 11.69
N ASN A 62 -2.83 -9.43 12.13
CA ASN A 62 -3.25 -9.15 13.51
C ASN A 62 -2.63 -10.16 14.49
N ILE A 63 -2.61 -9.82 15.80
CA ILE A 63 -2.08 -10.71 16.85
C ILE A 63 -2.71 -12.11 16.80
N ASP A 64 -4.02 -12.19 16.57
CA ASP A 64 -4.73 -13.47 16.45
C ASP A 64 -4.22 -14.30 15.26
N GLU A 65 -3.87 -13.66 14.13
CA GLU A 65 -3.34 -14.34 12.94
C GLU A 65 -1.88 -14.80 13.15
N LEU A 66 -1.11 -14.11 14.00
CA LEU A 66 0.28 -14.44 14.35
C LEU A 66 0.41 -15.60 15.35
N PHE A 67 -0.53 -15.71 16.30
CA PHE A 67 -0.39 -16.62 17.45
C PHE A 67 -1.46 -17.72 17.55
N LEU A 68 -2.58 -17.63 16.83
CA LEU A 68 -3.66 -18.64 16.90
C LEU A 68 -3.72 -19.61 15.71
N GLY A 69 -2.87 -19.44 14.69
CA GLY A 69 -2.89 -20.28 13.48
C GLY A 69 -4.17 -20.12 12.66
N ALA A 70 -4.22 -20.73 11.47
CA ALA A 70 -5.38 -20.64 10.57
C ALA A 70 -6.63 -21.23 11.23
N GLN A 71 -7.48 -20.39 11.81
CA GLN A 71 -8.79 -20.82 12.30
C GLN A 71 -9.68 -21.06 11.10
N THR A 72 -9.88 -22.35 10.78
CA THR A 72 -10.85 -22.77 9.78
C THR A 72 -12.22 -22.47 10.37
N THR A 73 -12.82 -21.34 9.98
CA THR A 73 -14.26 -21.14 10.23
C THR A 73 -15.00 -22.28 9.55
N ALA A 74 -15.70 -23.10 10.33
CA ALA A 74 -16.52 -24.17 9.79
C ALA A 74 -17.53 -23.54 8.83
N ALA A 75 -17.65 -24.10 7.62
CA ALA A 75 -18.66 -23.65 6.66
C ALA A 75 -20.04 -23.71 7.33
N ILE A 76 -20.69 -22.56 7.52
CA ILE A 76 -22.09 -22.53 7.91
C ILE A 76 -22.88 -22.97 6.67
N TYR A 77 -23.19 -24.26 6.63
CA TYR A 77 -24.12 -24.83 5.67
C TYR A 77 -25.54 -24.43 6.10
N THR A 78 -26.11 -23.43 5.44
CA THR A 78 -27.53 -23.12 5.57
C THR A 78 -28.29 -24.11 4.71
N ASP A 79 -28.94 -25.09 5.33
CA ASP A 79 -29.86 -25.97 4.63
C ASP A 79 -31.08 -25.15 4.15
N PRO A 80 -31.42 -25.19 2.85
CA PRO A 80 -32.57 -24.47 2.32
C PRO A 80 -33.84 -25.23 2.70
N CYS A 81 -34.43 -24.87 3.84
CA CYS A 81 -35.85 -25.11 4.06
C CYS A 81 -36.70 -23.96 3.50
#